data_AF-A0A0Q9TQY6-F1
#
_entry.id   AF-A0A0Q9TQY6-F1
#
_cell.length_a   1.000
_cell.length_b   1.000
_cell.length_c   1.000
_cell.angle_alpha   90.00
_cell.angle_beta   90.00
_cell.angle_gamma   90.00
#
_symmetry.space_group_name_H-M   'P 1'
#
loop_
_entity.id
_entity.type
_entity.pdbx_description
1 polymer ?
#
loop_
_entity_poly.entity_id
_entity_poly.type
_entity_poly.pdbx_seq_one_letter_code
_entity_poly.pdbx_strand_id
1 'polypeptide(L)'
;MGTTTEDSVTTTDTGLGTTASPGPGAGSGATPTTGAADLGLIHDVAERLMGAMTSVIEGKPEVVRTTITVLFAGGHLLIEDVPGVGKTMLAKTLARSIDATVRRIQFTPDLLPSDVTGVSIFNQDARRFEFRPGAIFANVVVGDEINRASPKTQSALLESMEERQVTVDGTTYTLQAPFIVMATQNPIEMEGTYPLPEAQRDRFMARISMGYPAPSAELDLLESHGSSSPLDALTPVTDADTINRVVHAVSQVHASPAIRQYIVDLVTRSRATTALRLGASPRAALHLLRASRAYAALEGRDHVIPDDVQVLAGPVLAHRLMPSSETQLARRTTAEVVTDLLRQVPVPPSAR
;
A
#
# COMPACT_ATOMS: atom_id res chain seq x y z
N MET A 1 -59.13 -49.78 -44.66
CA MET A 1 -58.81 -51.04 -43.95
C MET A 1 -57.42 -51.46 -44.36
N GLY A 2 -56.48 -51.51 -43.41
CA GLY A 2 -55.11 -52.06 -43.54
C GLY A 2 -54.20 -51.31 -44.52
N THR A 3 -52.89 -51.22 -44.37
CA THR A 3 -51.88 -51.76 -43.45
C THR A 3 -50.55 -51.18 -43.97
N THR A 4 -49.58 -50.91 -43.07
CA THR A 4 -48.09 -50.99 -43.23
C THR A 4 -47.45 -50.56 -44.58
N THR A 5 -46.31 -49.87 -44.66
CA THR A 5 -44.96 -50.29 -44.23
C THR A 5 -43.96 -49.21 -44.65
N GLU A 6 -42.93 -49.03 -43.82
CA GLU A 6 -41.51 -48.64 -44.03
C GLU A 6 -40.97 -47.87 -45.26
N ASP A 7 -40.07 -46.95 -44.89
CA ASP A 7 -38.75 -46.64 -45.48
C ASP A 7 -38.59 -45.87 -46.81
N SER A 8 -38.24 -44.60 -46.60
CA SER A 8 -36.89 -44.06 -46.85
C SER A 8 -36.65 -43.17 -48.09
N VAL A 9 -35.84 -42.15 -47.80
CA VAL A 9 -34.97 -41.35 -48.67
C VAL A 9 -35.53 -40.06 -49.29
N THR A 10 -34.66 -39.04 -49.17
CA THR A 10 -34.55 -37.81 -49.96
C THR A 10 -35.49 -36.65 -49.62
N THR A 11 -35.06 -35.81 -48.68
CA THR A 11 -35.43 -34.39 -48.68
C THR A 11 -34.25 -33.59 -49.24
N THR A 12 -34.34 -33.29 -50.53
CA THR A 12 -33.69 -32.13 -51.13
C THR A 12 -34.38 -30.89 -50.58
N ASP A 13 -33.66 -30.04 -49.85
CA ASP A 13 -34.06 -28.65 -49.66
C ASP A 13 -33.00 -27.71 -50.21
N THR A 14 -33.52 -26.81 -51.02
CA THR A 14 -32.85 -25.86 -51.88
C THR A 14 -32.53 -24.58 -51.13
N GLY A 15 -31.25 -24.20 -51.21
CA GLY A 15 -30.65 -22.89 -51.01
C GLY A 15 -31.51 -21.72 -50.51
N LEU A 16 -31.09 -21.14 -49.39
CA LEU A 16 -30.89 -19.70 -49.30
C LEU A 16 -29.44 -19.40 -48.90
N GLY A 17 -28.81 -18.50 -49.66
CA GLY A 17 -27.40 -18.18 -49.61
C GLY A 17 -26.96 -17.34 -48.42
N THR A 18 -25.78 -17.69 -47.92
CA THR A 18 -24.59 -16.85 -47.72
C THR A 18 -24.76 -15.39 -47.29
N THR A 19 -24.37 -15.10 -46.05
CA THR A 19 -23.26 -14.16 -45.76
C THR A 19 -22.53 -14.62 -44.49
N ALA A 20 -21.35 -15.22 -44.66
CA ALA A 20 -20.43 -15.55 -43.58
C ALA A 20 -19.52 -14.35 -43.31
N SER A 21 -19.60 -13.77 -42.10
CA SER A 21 -18.59 -12.85 -41.59
C SER A 21 -17.51 -13.64 -40.85
N PRO A 22 -16.21 -13.33 -41.04
CA PRO A 22 -15.13 -14.05 -40.37
C PRO A 22 -15.10 -13.68 -38.89
N GLY A 23 -15.02 -14.69 -38.03
CA GLY A 23 -14.88 -14.50 -36.58
C GLY A 23 -13.56 -13.80 -36.23
N PRO A 24 -13.52 -13.01 -35.13
CA PRO A 24 -12.29 -12.36 -34.71
C PRO A 24 -11.33 -13.44 -34.21
N GLY A 25 -10.20 -13.55 -34.89
CA GLY A 25 -9.09 -14.40 -34.49
C GLY A 25 -8.62 -14.03 -33.08
N ALA A 26 -8.29 -15.07 -32.32
CA ALA A 26 -7.65 -14.98 -31.02
C ALA A 26 -6.31 -14.25 -31.17
N GLY A 27 -6.32 -12.94 -30.90
CA GLY A 27 -5.12 -12.16 -30.66
C GLY A 27 -4.56 -12.56 -29.29
N SER A 28 -3.41 -13.23 -29.30
CA SER A 28 -2.55 -13.40 -28.13
C SER A 28 -2.32 -12.04 -27.48
N GLY A 29 -2.97 -11.79 -26.35
CA GLY A 29 -2.82 -10.58 -25.56
C GLY A 29 -1.45 -10.58 -24.90
N ALA A 30 -0.46 -10.00 -25.56
CA ALA A 30 0.77 -9.59 -24.90
C ALA A 30 0.38 -8.61 -23.80
N THR A 31 0.53 -9.03 -22.55
CA THR A 31 0.33 -8.13 -21.40
C THR A 31 1.36 -7.01 -21.55
N PRO A 32 0.98 -5.73 -21.49
CA PRO A 32 1.96 -4.65 -21.63
C PRO A 32 3.00 -4.79 -20.50
N THR A 33 4.23 -5.10 -20.89
CA THR A 33 5.39 -5.07 -20.00
C THR A 33 5.86 -3.63 -19.86
N THR A 34 6.36 -3.27 -18.68
CA THR A 34 6.96 -1.95 -18.42
C THR A 34 8.04 -1.69 -19.47
N GLY A 35 7.94 -0.59 -20.22
CA GLY A 35 8.94 -0.25 -21.23
C GLY A 35 10.27 0.15 -20.58
N ALA A 36 11.38 0.02 -21.31
CA ALA A 36 12.70 0.46 -20.83
C ALA A 36 12.73 1.94 -20.41
N ALA A 37 11.96 2.80 -21.10
CA ALA A 37 11.82 4.21 -20.75
C ALA A 37 11.07 4.44 -19.42
N ASP A 38 10.08 3.60 -19.12
CA ASP A 38 9.33 3.68 -17.86
C ASP A 38 10.20 3.19 -16.69
N LEU A 39 11.00 2.14 -16.90
CA LEU A 39 11.93 1.64 -15.89
C LEU A 39 13.03 2.65 -15.55
N GLY A 40 13.58 3.33 -16.56
CA GLY A 40 14.55 4.42 -16.36
C GLY A 40 13.98 5.56 -15.50
N LEU A 41 12.74 5.99 -15.79
CA LEU A 41 12.05 6.98 -14.97
C LEU A 41 11.87 6.52 -13.51
N ILE A 42 11.43 5.28 -13.31
CA ILE A 42 11.21 4.74 -11.96
C ILE A 42 12.52 4.75 -11.18
N HIS A 43 13.60 4.24 -11.76
CA HIS A 43 14.90 4.15 -11.10
C HIS A 43 15.48 5.53 -10.79
N ASP A 44 15.41 6.48 -11.74
CA ASP A 44 15.88 7.86 -11.53
C ASP A 44 15.14 8.57 -10.38
N VAL A 45 13.82 8.38 -10.28
CA VAL A 45 13.02 8.97 -9.20
C VAL A 45 13.29 8.26 -7.87
N ALA A 46 13.48 6.93 -7.89
CA ALA A 46 13.84 6.16 -6.71
C ALA A 46 15.17 6.59 -6.11
N GLU A 47 16.23 6.71 -6.92
CA GLU A 47 17.56 7.15 -6.49
C GLU A 47 17.53 8.55 -5.89
N ARG A 48 16.81 9.48 -6.54
CA ARG A 48 16.63 10.84 -6.02
C ARG A 48 15.92 10.86 -4.67
N LEU A 49 14.83 10.11 -4.52
CA LEU A 49 14.09 10.01 -3.26
C LEU A 49 14.92 9.31 -2.17
N MET A 50 15.62 8.23 -2.50
CA MET A 50 16.52 7.54 -1.58
C MET A 50 17.60 8.49 -1.06
N GLY A 51 18.28 9.23 -1.95
CA GLY A 51 19.28 10.22 -1.57
C GLY A 51 18.73 11.33 -0.68
N ALA A 52 17.59 11.92 -1.07
CA ALA A 52 16.92 12.98 -0.32
C ALA A 52 16.43 12.52 1.06
N MET A 53 15.95 11.29 1.17
CA MET A 53 15.46 10.76 2.44
C MET A 53 16.57 10.31 3.36
N THR A 54 17.61 9.65 2.83
CA THR A 54 18.77 9.20 3.61
C THR A 54 19.67 10.35 4.08
N SER A 55 19.62 11.52 3.44
CA SER A 55 20.30 12.72 3.95
C SER A 55 19.68 13.29 5.22
N VAL A 56 18.47 12.85 5.60
CA VAL A 56 17.77 13.26 6.83
C VAL A 56 17.59 12.08 7.79
N ILE A 57 17.36 10.88 7.25
CA ILE A 57 17.12 9.66 8.02
C ILE A 57 18.39 8.80 8.02
N GLU A 58 19.21 8.99 9.03
CA GLU A 58 20.50 8.32 9.16
C GLU A 58 20.38 6.86 9.61
N GLY A 59 21.25 6.01 9.06
CA GLY A 59 21.42 4.62 9.50
C GLY A 59 20.25 3.67 9.25
N LYS A 60 19.21 4.09 8.51
CA LYS A 60 17.98 3.30 8.29
C LYS A 60 17.57 3.19 6.81
N PRO A 61 18.47 2.73 5.91
CA PRO A 61 18.18 2.65 4.48
C PRO A 61 16.98 1.73 4.16
N GLU A 62 16.78 0.64 4.92
CA GLU A 62 15.66 -0.28 4.72
C GLU A 62 14.30 0.35 5.02
N VAL A 63 14.24 1.25 6.02
CA VAL A 63 13.02 2.00 6.35
C VAL A 63 12.66 2.97 5.24
N VAL A 64 13.66 3.68 4.71
CA VAL A 64 13.51 4.59 3.58
C VAL A 64 13.06 3.81 2.33
N ARG A 65 13.74 2.71 2.00
CA ARG A 65 13.41 1.84 0.86
C ARG A 65 11.99 1.30 0.95
N THR A 66 11.57 0.81 2.13
CA THR A 66 10.19 0.34 2.36
C THR A 66 9.17 1.47 2.19
N THR A 67 9.49 2.68 2.66
CA THR A 67 8.61 3.85 2.52
C THR A 67 8.39 4.22 1.05
N ILE A 68 9.46 4.28 0.26
CA ILE A 68 9.38 4.56 -1.19
C ILE A 68 8.67 3.41 -1.92
N THR A 69 8.93 2.17 -1.53
CA THR A 69 8.22 0.98 -2.07
C THR A 69 6.71 1.11 -1.87
N VAL A 70 6.25 1.52 -0.68
CA VAL A 70 4.83 1.72 -0.39
C VAL A 70 4.24 2.87 -1.19
N LEU A 71 4.97 3.98 -1.35
CA LEU A 71 4.55 5.10 -2.20
C LEU A 71 4.36 4.65 -3.64
N PHE A 72 5.35 3.98 -4.22
CA PHE A 72 5.32 3.52 -5.62
C PHE A 72 4.30 2.42 -5.88
N ALA A 73 4.04 1.58 -4.87
CA ALA A 73 2.96 0.60 -4.92
C ALA A 73 1.56 1.24 -4.77
N GLY A 74 1.48 2.54 -4.44
CA GLY A 74 0.24 3.27 -4.18
C GLY A 74 -0.48 2.80 -2.92
N GLY A 75 0.28 2.46 -1.87
CA GLY A 75 -0.23 2.01 -0.58
C GLY A 75 -0.12 3.06 0.52
N HIS A 76 -0.51 2.65 1.73
CA HIS A 76 -0.42 3.45 2.95
C HIS A 76 0.52 2.79 3.96
N LEU A 77 1.19 3.60 4.79
CA LEU A 77 2.22 3.14 5.71
C LEU A 77 1.78 3.34 7.15
N LEU A 78 1.90 2.28 7.95
CA LEU A 78 1.75 2.34 9.41
C LEU A 78 3.12 2.33 10.08
N ILE A 79 3.38 3.29 10.97
CA ILE A 79 4.64 3.43 11.70
C ILE A 79 4.35 3.17 13.17
N GLU A 80 4.73 1.99 13.65
CA GLU A 80 4.57 1.59 15.06
C GLU A 80 5.91 1.68 15.78
N ASP A 81 5.99 2.52 16.80
CA ASP A 81 7.21 2.59 17.62
C ASP A 81 6.99 3.30 18.96
N VAL A 82 8.02 3.37 19.79
CA VAL A 82 8.04 4.17 21.04
C VAL A 82 8.13 5.68 20.75
N PRO A 83 7.79 6.56 21.70
CA PRO A 83 7.96 8.01 21.54
C PRO A 83 9.42 8.41 21.26
N GLY A 84 9.61 9.51 20.51
CA GLY A 84 10.93 10.12 20.31
C GLY A 84 11.80 9.56 19.16
N VAL A 85 11.38 8.49 18.48
CA VAL A 85 12.21 7.76 17.49
C VAL A 85 12.07 8.23 16.02
N GLY A 86 11.88 9.52 15.78
CA GLY A 86 11.95 10.09 14.42
C GLY A 86 10.82 9.69 13.45
N LYS A 87 9.72 9.09 13.92
CA LYS A 87 8.56 8.69 13.08
C LYS A 87 7.99 9.85 12.27
N THR A 88 7.78 10.98 12.94
CA THR A 88 7.31 12.21 12.30
C THR A 88 8.36 12.81 11.37
N MET A 89 9.66 12.59 11.63
CA MET A 89 10.74 13.01 10.72
C MET A 89 10.62 12.26 9.39
N LEU A 90 10.50 10.93 9.41
CA LEU A 90 10.34 10.13 8.18
C LEU A 90 9.18 10.65 7.31
N ALA A 91 8.03 10.91 7.92
CA ALA A 91 6.85 11.41 7.22
C ALA A 91 7.05 12.83 6.65
N LYS A 92 7.67 13.74 7.41
CA LYS A 92 8.03 15.08 6.95
C LYS A 92 9.08 15.06 5.84
N THR A 93 10.06 14.18 5.93
CA THR A 93 11.12 14.05 4.92
C THR A 93 10.53 13.61 3.59
N LEU A 94 9.67 12.57 3.57
CA LEU A 94 8.98 12.15 2.34
C LEU A 94 8.14 13.30 1.77
N ALA A 95 7.37 13.96 2.63
CA ALA A 95 6.49 15.05 2.26
C ALA A 95 7.23 16.26 1.67
N ARG A 96 8.45 16.57 2.14
CA ARG A 96 9.29 17.66 1.60
C ARG A 96 10.13 17.23 0.38
N SER A 97 10.32 15.92 0.17
CA SER A 97 11.06 15.39 -0.98
C SER A 97 10.23 15.43 -2.28
N ILE A 98 8.91 15.64 -2.18
CA ILE A 98 7.98 15.67 -3.30
C ILE A 98 7.29 17.03 -3.32
N ASP A 99 7.24 17.68 -4.48
CA ASP A 99 6.44 18.88 -4.69
C ASP A 99 4.97 18.46 -4.78
N ALA A 100 4.34 18.39 -3.62
CA ALA A 100 2.98 17.90 -3.46
C ALA A 100 2.30 18.54 -2.25
N THR A 101 0.97 18.48 -2.20
CA THR A 101 0.23 18.99 -1.05
C THR A 101 0.40 18.07 0.15
N VAL A 102 0.66 18.68 1.32
CA VAL A 102 0.92 17.95 2.57
C VAL A 102 -0.05 18.43 3.63
N ARG A 103 -0.68 17.49 4.34
CA ARG A 103 -1.49 17.79 5.53
C ARG A 103 -1.07 16.91 6.68
N ARG A 104 -0.98 17.53 7.86
CA ARG A 104 -0.73 16.83 9.11
C ARG A 104 -2.01 16.81 9.94
N ILE A 105 -2.36 15.63 10.44
CA ILE A 105 -3.47 15.40 11.35
C ILE A 105 -2.88 14.87 12.65
N GLN A 106 -3.05 15.61 13.73
CA GLN A 106 -2.81 15.08 15.07
C GLN A 106 -4.11 14.42 15.52
N PHE A 107 -4.09 13.10 15.75
CA PHE A 107 -5.26 12.41 16.26
C PHE A 107 -5.36 12.65 17.76
N THR A 108 -6.48 13.23 18.17
CA THR A 108 -6.82 13.53 19.56
C THR A 108 -8.22 12.98 19.86
N PRO A 109 -8.58 12.78 21.13
CA PRO A 109 -9.90 12.23 21.49
C PRO A 109 -11.08 13.07 21.02
N ASP A 110 -10.88 14.38 20.84
CA ASP A 110 -11.85 15.38 20.40
C ASP A 110 -11.91 15.57 18.87
N LEU A 111 -10.97 14.98 18.12
CA LEU A 111 -10.94 15.09 16.66
C LEU A 111 -12.20 14.47 16.04
N LEU A 112 -12.95 15.28 15.28
CA LEU A 112 -14.19 14.84 14.65
C LEU A 112 -13.92 14.19 13.29
N PRO A 113 -14.77 13.26 12.83
CA PRO A 113 -14.70 12.72 11.47
C PRO A 113 -14.69 13.82 10.40
N SER A 114 -15.46 14.88 10.59
CA SER A 114 -15.54 16.04 9.69
C SER A 114 -14.24 16.82 9.57
N ASP A 115 -13.35 16.79 10.57
CA ASP A 115 -12.03 17.43 10.46
C ASP A 115 -11.12 16.66 9.50
N VAL A 116 -11.35 15.35 9.37
CA VAL A 116 -10.64 14.47 8.45
C VAL A 116 -11.26 14.56 7.06
N THR A 117 -12.57 14.30 6.94
CA THR A 117 -13.29 14.17 5.66
C THR A 117 -13.80 15.49 5.09
N GLY A 118 -13.90 16.54 5.90
CA GLY A 118 -14.50 17.81 5.51
C GLY A 118 -15.96 17.92 5.87
N VAL A 119 -16.50 19.12 5.69
CA VAL A 119 -17.87 19.50 6.07
C VAL A 119 -18.44 20.49 5.08
N SER A 120 -19.75 20.48 4.89
CA SER A 120 -20.47 21.48 4.13
C SER A 120 -20.92 22.62 5.05
N ILE A 121 -20.48 23.85 4.77
CA ILE A 121 -20.81 25.02 5.57
C ILE A 121 -21.72 25.93 4.75
N PHE A 122 -22.82 26.41 5.34
CA PHE A 122 -23.68 27.37 4.68
C PHE A 122 -22.99 28.75 4.61
N ASN A 123 -22.65 29.18 3.39
CA ASN A 123 -22.11 30.50 3.13
C ASN A 123 -23.26 31.51 3.01
N GLN A 124 -23.38 32.41 3.99
CA GLN A 124 -24.49 33.36 4.08
C GLN A 124 -24.54 34.36 2.91
N ASP A 125 -23.38 34.80 2.44
CA ASP A 125 -23.27 35.77 1.33
C ASP A 125 -23.70 35.12 0.00
N ALA A 126 -23.21 33.91 -0.26
CA ALA A 126 -23.53 33.16 -1.47
C ALA A 126 -24.86 32.41 -1.39
N ARG A 127 -25.51 32.39 -0.21
CA ARG A 127 -26.73 31.63 0.13
C ARG A 127 -26.70 30.18 -0.35
N ARG A 128 -25.53 29.55 -0.27
CA ARG A 128 -25.32 28.16 -0.70
C ARG A 128 -24.43 27.42 0.28
N PHE A 129 -24.60 26.12 0.34
CA PHE A 129 -23.67 25.23 1.02
C PHE A 129 -22.37 25.14 0.23
N GLU A 130 -21.25 25.37 0.89
CA GLU A 130 -19.90 25.30 0.34
C GLU A 130 -19.11 24.22 1.07
N PHE A 131 -18.54 23.29 0.32
CA PHE A 131 -17.72 22.25 0.88
C PHE A 131 -16.37 22.80 1.33
N ARG A 132 -16.04 22.56 2.61
CA ARG A 132 -14.71 22.80 3.16
C ARG A 132 -13.98 21.45 3.24
N PRO A 133 -12.94 21.24 2.41
CA PRO A 133 -12.20 19.99 2.41
C PRO A 133 -11.51 19.78 3.76
N GLY A 134 -11.64 18.56 4.28
CA GLY A 134 -10.93 18.14 5.48
C GLY A 134 -9.45 17.89 5.23
N ALA A 135 -8.72 17.51 6.26
CA ALA A 135 -7.28 17.30 6.18
C ALA A 135 -6.86 16.12 5.28
N ILE A 136 -7.78 15.24 4.90
CA ILE A 136 -7.50 14.11 3.99
C ILE A 136 -7.28 14.54 2.54
N PHE A 137 -7.70 15.75 2.16
CA PHE A 137 -7.51 16.31 0.82
C PHE A 137 -6.10 16.88 0.66
N ALA A 138 -5.14 15.96 0.53
CA ALA A 138 -3.74 16.25 0.20
C ALA A 138 -3.11 15.03 -0.47
N ASN A 139 -1.96 15.21 -1.11
CA ASN A 139 -1.20 14.09 -1.68
C ASN A 139 -0.53 13.24 -0.59
N VAL A 140 0.03 13.90 0.44
CA VAL A 140 0.69 13.26 1.57
C VAL A 140 -0.02 13.66 2.86
N VAL A 141 -0.63 12.68 3.51
CA VAL A 141 -1.31 12.88 4.80
C VAL A 141 -0.51 12.19 5.90
N VAL A 142 -0.02 12.99 6.84
CA VAL A 142 0.72 12.52 8.02
C VAL A 142 -0.23 12.49 9.20
N GLY A 143 -0.59 11.29 9.66
CA GLY A 143 -1.48 11.07 10.79
C GLY A 143 -0.70 10.68 12.03
N ASP A 144 -0.57 11.57 13.01
CA ASP A 144 0.14 11.25 14.25
C ASP A 144 -0.83 10.67 15.30
N GLU A 145 -0.43 9.56 15.92
CA GLU A 145 -1.12 8.91 17.06
C GLU A 145 -2.57 8.48 16.74
N ILE A 146 -2.78 7.79 15.62
CA ILE A 146 -4.10 7.38 15.13
C ILE A 146 -4.95 6.63 16.19
N ASN A 147 -4.29 5.93 17.12
CA ASN A 147 -4.94 5.25 18.23
C ASN A 147 -5.53 6.18 19.30
N ARG A 148 -5.28 7.49 19.30
CA ARG A 148 -5.87 8.43 20.27
C ARG A 148 -7.25 8.95 19.88
N ALA A 149 -7.64 8.82 18.62
CA ALA A 149 -8.94 9.27 18.16
C ALA A 149 -10.03 8.22 18.30
N SER A 150 -11.28 8.69 18.32
CA SER A 150 -12.45 7.81 18.40
C SER A 150 -12.49 6.80 17.23
N PRO A 151 -13.09 5.60 17.43
CA PRO A 151 -13.27 4.63 16.36
C PRO A 151 -14.00 5.17 15.12
N LYS A 152 -14.88 6.17 15.30
CA LYS A 152 -15.58 6.84 14.19
C LYS A 152 -14.62 7.67 13.33
N THR A 153 -13.74 8.43 13.97
CA THR A 153 -12.73 9.26 13.29
C THR A 153 -11.67 8.40 12.60
N GLN A 154 -11.24 7.31 13.24
CA GLN A 154 -10.38 6.30 12.61
C GLN A 154 -11.04 5.70 11.36
N SER A 155 -12.31 5.33 11.46
CA SER A 155 -13.06 4.75 10.34
C SER A 155 -13.16 5.72 9.16
N ALA A 156 -13.40 7.02 9.42
CA ALA A 156 -13.47 8.03 8.37
C ALA A 156 -12.16 8.17 7.58
N LEU A 157 -11.00 8.13 8.26
CA LEU A 157 -9.69 8.11 7.61
C LEU A 157 -9.53 6.84 6.74
N LEU A 158 -9.83 5.69 7.32
CA LEU A 158 -9.59 4.38 6.71
C LEU A 158 -10.51 4.10 5.52
N GLU A 159 -11.75 4.60 5.56
CA GLU A 159 -12.68 4.57 4.43
C GLU A 159 -12.15 5.44 3.28
N SER A 160 -11.67 6.65 3.59
CA SER A 160 -11.04 7.53 2.61
C SER A 160 -9.80 6.90 1.97
N MET A 161 -9.03 6.12 2.72
CA MET A 161 -7.89 5.34 2.22
C MET A 161 -8.30 4.26 1.23
N GLU A 162 -9.35 3.50 1.54
CA GLU A 162 -9.80 2.39 0.70
C GLU A 162 -10.48 2.89 -0.58
N GLU A 163 -11.43 3.83 -0.43
CA GLU A 163 -12.29 4.31 -1.52
C GLU A 163 -11.63 5.41 -2.37
N ARG A 164 -10.57 6.05 -1.86
CA ARG A 164 -9.89 7.20 -2.50
C ARG A 164 -10.84 8.36 -2.85
N GLN A 165 -11.94 8.46 -2.13
CA GLN A 165 -12.95 9.50 -2.26
C GLN A 165 -13.65 9.68 -0.92
N VAL A 166 -14.32 10.82 -0.78
CA VAL A 166 -15.12 11.16 0.39
C VAL A 166 -16.49 11.62 -0.07
N THR A 167 -17.55 11.11 0.54
CA THR A 167 -18.92 11.57 0.27
C THR A 167 -19.43 12.40 1.45
N VAL A 168 -19.79 13.65 1.19
CA VAL A 168 -20.39 14.58 2.16
C VAL A 168 -21.67 15.14 1.56
N ASP A 169 -22.77 15.05 2.31
CA ASP A 169 -24.10 15.53 1.92
C ASP A 169 -24.55 15.08 0.51
N GLY A 170 -24.29 13.81 0.20
CA GLY A 170 -24.64 13.19 -1.09
C GLY A 170 -23.77 13.59 -2.27
N THR A 171 -22.74 14.43 -2.07
CA THR A 171 -21.75 14.78 -3.09
C THR A 171 -20.43 14.04 -2.83
N THR A 172 -19.91 13.35 -3.84
CA THR A 172 -18.65 12.61 -3.76
C THR A 172 -17.50 13.45 -4.30
N TYR A 173 -16.44 13.56 -3.52
CA TYR A 173 -15.21 14.28 -3.83
C TYR A 173 -14.05 13.30 -3.91
N THR A 174 -13.36 13.26 -5.04
CA THR A 174 -12.21 12.38 -5.25
C THR A 174 -10.95 12.95 -4.58
N LEU A 175 -10.11 12.07 -4.03
CA LEU A 175 -8.83 12.48 -3.45
C LEU A 175 -7.78 12.70 -4.55
N GLN A 176 -6.85 13.61 -4.29
CA GLN A 176 -5.79 13.94 -5.25
C GLN A 176 -4.80 12.78 -5.39
N ALA A 177 -4.50 12.36 -6.63
CA ALA A 177 -3.45 11.39 -6.90
C ALA A 177 -2.10 12.11 -7.10
N PRO A 178 -0.98 11.55 -6.62
CA PRO A 178 -0.87 10.39 -5.75
C PRO A 178 -1.38 10.71 -4.35
N PHE A 179 -1.88 9.67 -3.66
CA PHE A 179 -2.45 9.76 -2.32
C PHE A 179 -1.80 8.72 -1.42
N ILE A 180 -1.06 9.17 -0.40
CA ILE A 180 -0.46 8.33 0.64
C ILE A 180 -0.83 8.85 2.02
N VAL A 181 -1.10 7.89 2.91
CA VAL A 181 -1.32 8.15 4.35
C VAL A 181 -0.17 7.47 5.10
N MET A 182 0.55 8.25 5.89
CA MET A 182 1.57 7.77 6.82
C MET A 182 1.02 7.99 8.23
N ALA A 183 0.53 6.91 8.84
CA ALA A 183 -0.06 6.94 10.18
C ALA A 183 0.95 6.44 11.21
N THR A 184 1.07 7.13 12.35
CA THR A 184 1.86 6.67 13.49
C THR A 184 0.96 6.14 14.59
N GLN A 185 1.41 5.08 15.26
CA GLN A 185 0.74 4.53 16.44
C GLN A 185 1.78 4.28 17.54
N ASN A 186 1.42 4.60 18.78
CA ASN A 186 2.24 4.28 19.95
C ASN A 186 1.65 3.07 20.69
N PRO A 187 2.36 1.92 20.78
CA PRO A 187 1.82 0.71 21.37
C PRO A 187 1.78 0.71 22.91
N ILE A 188 2.45 1.65 23.59
CA ILE A 188 2.64 1.63 25.06
C ILE A 188 1.65 2.54 25.81
N GLU A 189 0.89 3.39 25.12
CA GLU A 189 -0.07 4.30 25.78
C GLU A 189 -1.28 3.56 26.34
N MET A 190 -1.34 3.45 27.67
CA MET A 190 -2.34 2.66 28.39
C MET A 190 -3.66 3.40 28.69
N GLU A 191 -3.68 4.74 28.66
CA GLU A 191 -4.89 5.52 28.96
C GLU A 191 -5.41 6.29 27.75
N GLY A 192 -6.72 6.19 27.48
CA GLY A 192 -7.39 6.98 26.46
C GLY A 192 -7.09 6.61 25.01
N THR A 193 -6.57 5.40 24.75
CA THR A 193 -6.29 4.91 23.40
C THR A 193 -7.30 3.86 22.94
N TYR A 194 -7.64 3.91 21.65
CA TYR A 194 -8.44 2.98 20.90
C TYR A 194 -7.52 2.25 19.91
N PRO A 195 -7.05 1.03 20.22
CA PRO A 195 -6.17 0.30 19.32
C PRO A 195 -6.92 0.00 18.01
N LEU A 196 -6.22 0.11 16.88
CA LEU A 196 -6.79 -0.24 15.58
C LEU A 196 -7.16 -1.73 15.57
N PRO A 197 -8.43 -2.08 15.32
CA PRO A 197 -8.84 -3.45 15.05
C PRO A 197 -8.06 -4.07 13.88
N GLU A 198 -7.95 -5.39 13.83
CA GLU A 198 -7.21 -6.09 12.78
C GLU A 198 -7.73 -5.76 11.37
N ALA A 199 -9.06 -5.67 11.22
CA ALA A 199 -9.69 -5.27 9.96
C ALA A 199 -9.31 -3.85 9.50
N GLN A 200 -8.94 -2.98 10.43
CA GLN A 200 -8.48 -1.63 10.15
C GLN A 200 -7.00 -1.60 9.78
N ARG A 201 -6.15 -2.33 10.53
CA ARG A 201 -4.72 -2.48 10.23
C ARG A 201 -4.46 -3.11 8.86
N ASP A 202 -5.35 -3.99 8.41
CA ASP A 202 -5.28 -4.66 7.10
C ASP A 202 -5.25 -3.68 5.91
N ARG A 203 -5.81 -2.47 6.07
CA ARG A 203 -5.82 -1.42 5.04
C ARG A 203 -4.46 -0.74 4.84
N PHE A 204 -3.56 -0.79 5.82
CA PHE A 204 -2.19 -0.34 5.64
C PHE A 204 -1.38 -1.39 4.89
N MET A 205 -0.66 -0.96 3.84
CA MET A 205 0.10 -1.85 2.97
C MET A 205 1.29 -2.48 3.70
N ALA A 206 2.03 -1.67 4.44
CA ALA A 206 3.15 -2.14 5.25
C ALA A 206 3.11 -1.49 6.63
N ARG A 207 3.74 -2.18 7.58
CA ARG A 207 4.05 -1.67 8.90
C ARG A 207 5.55 -1.71 9.11
N ILE A 208 6.10 -0.56 9.50
CA ILE A 208 7.52 -0.40 9.84
C ILE A 208 7.68 0.04 11.29
N SER A 209 8.88 -0.20 11.82
CA SER A 209 9.38 0.37 13.08
C SER A 209 10.70 1.06 12.76
N MET A 210 10.90 2.23 13.36
CA MET A 210 12.14 3.00 13.27
C MET A 210 13.23 2.39 14.15
N GLY A 211 12.89 1.91 15.35
CA GLY A 211 13.84 1.59 16.41
C GLY A 211 14.62 2.82 16.90
N TYR A 212 15.42 2.65 17.94
CA TYR A 212 16.37 3.68 18.37
C TYR A 212 17.44 3.89 17.29
N PRO A 213 17.93 5.13 17.09
CA PRO A 213 19.11 5.36 16.26
C PRO A 213 20.30 4.57 16.80
N ALA A 214 21.27 4.26 15.93
CA ALA A 214 22.54 3.73 16.39
C ALA A 214 23.24 4.79 17.27
N PRO A 215 24.08 4.40 18.25
CA PRO A 215 24.74 5.36 19.13
C PRO A 215 25.52 6.46 18.39
N SER A 216 26.10 6.16 17.22
CA SER A 216 26.76 7.17 16.38
C SER A 216 25.78 8.20 15.82
N ALA A 217 24.65 7.76 15.27
CA ALA A 217 23.61 8.66 14.76
C ALA A 217 22.93 9.45 15.90
N GLU A 218 22.86 8.88 17.11
CA GLU A 218 22.37 9.58 18.29
C GLU A 218 23.37 10.66 18.76
N LEU A 219 24.68 10.39 18.69
CA LEU A 219 25.71 11.39 18.93
C LEU A 219 25.67 12.50 17.88
N ASP A 220 25.58 12.17 16.59
CA ASP A 220 25.47 13.15 15.50
C ASP A 220 24.21 14.02 15.66
N LEU A 221 23.09 13.44 16.11
CA LEU A 221 21.87 14.18 16.47
C LEU A 221 22.10 15.16 17.64
N LEU A 222 22.85 14.75 18.66
CA LEU A 222 23.18 15.60 19.81
C LEU A 222 24.16 16.72 19.45
N GLU A 223 25.11 16.47 18.56
CA GLU A 223 26.08 17.45 18.07
C GLU A 223 25.45 18.45 17.10
N SER A 224 24.52 17.99 16.26
CA SER A 224 23.74 18.85 15.35
C SER A 224 22.60 19.61 16.06
N HIS A 225 22.31 19.30 17.33
CA HIS A 225 21.25 19.91 18.13
C HIS A 225 21.53 21.40 18.38
N GLY A 226 21.04 22.26 17.47
CA GLY A 226 21.27 23.71 17.47
C GLY A 226 21.70 24.28 16.12
N SER A 227 22.04 23.43 15.15
CA SER A 227 22.23 23.80 13.74
C SER A 227 20.90 23.77 12.97
N SER A 228 20.85 24.37 11.77
CA SER A 228 19.65 24.33 10.91
C SER A 228 19.22 22.89 10.64
N SER A 229 17.93 22.58 10.80
CA SER A 229 17.42 21.23 10.58
C SER A 229 17.73 20.76 9.15
N PRO A 230 18.28 19.55 8.93
CA PRO A 230 18.47 18.99 7.59
C PRO A 230 17.19 18.98 6.75
N LEU A 231 16.02 18.90 7.41
CA LEU A 231 14.72 19.05 6.76
C LEU A 231 14.55 20.40 6.08
N ASP A 232 15.08 21.49 6.65
CA ASP A 232 14.88 22.85 6.14
C ASP A 232 15.69 23.14 4.88
N ALA A 233 16.81 22.44 4.71
CA ALA A 233 17.60 22.47 3.48
C ALA A 233 17.02 21.57 2.38
N LEU A 234 16.06 20.71 2.69
CA LEU A 234 15.51 19.74 1.74
C LEU A 234 14.63 20.43 0.70
N THR A 235 15.03 20.32 -0.56
CA THR A 235 14.24 20.75 -1.72
C THR A 235 13.54 19.56 -2.37
N PRO A 236 12.33 19.72 -2.91
CA PRO A 236 11.67 18.67 -3.68
C PRO A 236 12.55 18.14 -4.82
N VAL A 237 12.63 16.82 -4.95
CA VAL A 237 13.42 16.14 -6.00
C VAL A 237 12.56 15.57 -7.13
N THR A 238 11.25 15.62 -6.96
CA THR A 238 10.21 15.15 -7.88
C THR A 238 8.88 15.85 -7.54
N ASP A 239 7.85 15.65 -8.37
CA ASP A 239 6.52 16.25 -8.21
C ASP A 239 5.42 15.19 -8.16
N ALA A 240 4.22 15.61 -7.75
CA ALA A 240 3.04 14.76 -7.65
C ALA A 240 2.72 14.02 -8.97
N ASP A 241 2.76 14.71 -10.11
CA ASP A 241 2.42 14.14 -11.41
C ASP A 241 3.41 13.04 -11.84
N THR A 242 4.70 13.26 -11.58
CA THR A 242 5.78 12.29 -11.83
C THR A 242 5.61 11.07 -10.96
N ILE A 243 5.29 11.23 -9.66
CA ILE A 243 5.00 10.09 -8.78
C ILE A 243 3.76 9.32 -9.27
N ASN A 244 2.72 9.99 -9.74
CA ASN A 244 1.54 9.32 -10.28
C ASN A 244 1.88 8.48 -11.52
N ARG A 245 2.75 9.00 -12.42
CA ARG A 245 3.27 8.22 -13.56
C ARG A 245 4.10 7.01 -13.11
N VAL A 246 4.95 7.18 -12.11
CA VAL A 246 5.75 6.09 -11.53
C VAL A 246 4.85 5.00 -10.94
N VAL A 247 3.82 5.37 -10.17
CA VAL A 247 2.85 4.40 -9.62
C VAL A 247 2.15 3.62 -10.73
N HIS A 248 1.78 4.29 -11.82
CA HIS A 248 1.18 3.62 -12.97
C HIS A 248 2.17 2.67 -13.66
N ALA A 249 3.39 3.10 -13.91
CA ALA A 249 4.43 2.29 -14.53
C ALA A 249 4.78 1.04 -13.69
N VAL A 250 4.95 1.21 -12.37
CA VAL A 250 5.21 0.12 -11.42
C VAL A 250 4.10 -0.94 -11.43
N SER A 251 2.84 -0.53 -11.65
CA SER A 251 1.72 -1.49 -11.75
C SER A 251 1.86 -2.48 -12.93
N GLN A 252 2.65 -2.12 -13.96
CA GLN A 252 2.92 -2.91 -15.16
C GLN A 252 4.19 -3.79 -15.05
N VAL A 253 4.88 -3.77 -13.91
CA VAL A 253 6.06 -4.62 -13.67
C VAL A 253 5.62 -6.09 -13.70
N HIS A 254 6.40 -6.92 -14.41
CA HIS A 254 6.02 -8.29 -14.64
C HIS A 254 6.09 -9.11 -13.35
N ALA A 255 5.00 -9.80 -13.03
CA ALA A 255 4.98 -10.82 -11.99
C ALA A 255 4.48 -12.12 -12.63
N SER A 256 5.37 -13.11 -12.71
CA SER A 256 5.09 -14.38 -13.37
C SER A 256 3.98 -15.15 -12.64
N PRO A 257 3.28 -16.10 -13.30
CA PRO A 257 2.31 -16.96 -12.64
C PRO A 257 2.89 -17.70 -11.43
N ALA A 258 4.17 -18.09 -11.49
CA ALA A 258 4.86 -18.76 -10.38
C ALA A 258 5.03 -17.85 -9.16
N ILE A 259 5.35 -16.57 -9.36
CA ILE A 259 5.41 -15.58 -8.25
C ILE A 259 4.03 -15.34 -7.65
N ARG A 260 2.99 -15.22 -8.47
CA ARG A 260 1.61 -15.06 -7.98
C ARG A 260 1.17 -16.27 -7.17
N GLN A 261 1.49 -17.48 -7.64
CA GLN A 261 1.22 -18.71 -6.92
C GLN A 261 1.98 -18.76 -5.59
N TYR A 262 3.27 -18.39 -5.57
CA TYR A 262 4.07 -18.33 -4.35
C TYR A 262 3.46 -17.40 -3.28
N ILE A 263 2.97 -16.22 -3.68
CA ILE A 263 2.27 -15.29 -2.78
C ILE A 263 0.97 -15.93 -2.23
N VAL A 264 0.20 -16.60 -3.09
CA VAL A 264 -1.02 -17.30 -2.67
C VAL A 264 -0.71 -18.44 -1.71
N ASP A 265 0.36 -19.20 -1.95
CA ASP A 265 0.79 -20.31 -1.10
C ASP A 265 1.22 -19.82 0.28
N LEU A 266 1.97 -18.71 0.35
CA LEU A 266 2.34 -18.05 1.62
C LEU A 266 1.11 -17.64 2.43
N VAL A 267 0.17 -16.94 1.78
CA VAL A 267 -1.05 -16.48 2.43
C VAL A 267 -1.94 -17.65 2.83
N THR A 268 -2.07 -18.68 2.00
CA THR A 268 -2.83 -19.90 2.33
C THR A 268 -2.21 -20.65 3.50
N ARG A 269 -0.89 -20.81 3.52
CA ARG A 269 -0.16 -21.44 4.63
C ARG A 269 -0.33 -20.67 5.93
N SER A 270 -0.37 -19.34 5.88
CA SER A 270 -0.65 -18.50 7.05
C SER A 270 -2.06 -18.73 7.63
N ARG A 271 -3.04 -19.18 6.82
CA ARG A 271 -4.39 -19.51 7.30
C ARG A 271 -4.51 -20.93 7.82
N ALA A 272 -3.60 -21.82 7.41
CA ALA A 272 -3.61 -23.24 7.79
C ALA A 272 -2.74 -23.55 9.02
N THR A 273 -1.85 -22.65 9.42
CA THR A 273 -0.96 -22.87 10.58
C THR A 273 -1.68 -22.70 11.91
N THR A 274 -1.38 -23.57 12.88
CA THR A 274 -1.91 -23.49 14.27
C THR A 274 -1.26 -22.38 15.08
N ALA A 275 -0.14 -21.82 14.61
CA ALA A 275 0.53 -20.68 15.25
C ALA A 275 -0.31 -19.39 15.20
N LEU A 276 -1.32 -19.33 14.32
CA LEU A 276 -2.13 -18.15 14.09
C LEU A 276 -3.60 -18.44 14.35
N ARG A 277 -4.27 -17.54 15.08
CA ARG A 277 -5.73 -17.49 15.21
C ARG A 277 -6.38 -16.87 13.97
N LEU A 278 -5.69 -15.93 13.32
CA LEU A 278 -6.09 -15.33 12.05
C LEU A 278 -4.87 -15.18 11.15
N GLY A 279 -4.96 -15.79 9.96
CA GLY A 279 -3.96 -15.68 8.89
C GLY A 279 -4.14 -14.43 8.03
N ALA A 280 -3.31 -14.29 7.00
CA ALA A 280 -3.32 -13.14 6.11
C ALA A 280 -4.58 -13.09 5.21
N SER A 281 -5.14 -11.90 5.01
CA SER A 281 -6.31 -11.64 4.17
C SER A 281 -5.99 -11.76 2.66
N PRO A 282 -7.00 -11.84 1.76
CA PRO A 282 -6.77 -11.67 0.32
C PRO A 282 -6.17 -10.31 -0.04
N ARG A 283 -6.54 -9.25 0.70
CA ARG A 283 -5.94 -7.91 0.55
C ARG A 283 -4.43 -7.96 0.82
N ALA A 284 -4.00 -8.74 1.82
CA ALA A 284 -2.58 -8.91 2.11
C ALA A 284 -1.78 -9.50 0.93
N ALA A 285 -2.37 -10.44 0.19
CA ALA A 285 -1.76 -11.00 -1.04
C ALA A 285 -1.61 -9.93 -2.12
N LEU A 286 -2.64 -9.09 -2.33
CA LEU A 286 -2.60 -7.99 -3.29
C LEU A 286 -1.56 -6.94 -2.90
N HIS A 287 -1.50 -6.57 -1.62
CA HIS A 287 -0.50 -5.65 -1.09
C HIS A 287 0.92 -6.20 -1.25
N LEU A 288 1.14 -7.49 -0.99
CA LEU A 288 2.44 -8.11 -1.17
C LEU A 288 2.86 -8.10 -2.64
N LEU A 289 1.96 -8.45 -3.57
CA LEU A 289 2.24 -8.38 -5.01
C LEU A 289 2.58 -6.96 -5.49
N ARG A 290 1.80 -5.95 -5.07
CA ARG A 290 2.04 -4.54 -5.45
C ARG A 290 3.35 -4.03 -4.88
N ALA A 291 3.65 -4.35 -3.62
CA ALA A 291 4.90 -3.99 -2.98
C ALA A 291 6.09 -4.67 -3.68
N SER A 292 5.99 -5.97 -4.02
CA SER A 292 7.09 -6.68 -4.71
C SER A 292 7.37 -6.14 -6.11
N ARG A 293 6.33 -5.70 -6.85
CA ARG A 293 6.51 -4.98 -8.11
C ARG A 293 7.25 -3.66 -7.93
N ALA A 294 6.85 -2.87 -6.94
CA ALA A 294 7.53 -1.62 -6.63
C ALA A 294 8.99 -1.88 -6.26
N TYR A 295 9.25 -2.82 -5.36
CA TYR A 295 10.59 -3.17 -4.92
C TYR A 295 11.49 -3.62 -6.08
N ALA A 296 10.99 -4.51 -6.95
CA ALA A 296 11.73 -4.92 -8.15
C ALA A 296 12.10 -3.71 -9.04
N ALA A 297 11.18 -2.78 -9.23
CA ALA A 297 11.42 -1.59 -10.04
C ALA A 297 12.39 -0.59 -9.38
N LEU A 298 12.36 -0.47 -8.05
CA LEU A 298 13.38 0.28 -7.29
C LEU A 298 14.78 -0.29 -7.54
N GLU A 299 14.91 -1.62 -7.57
CA GLU A 299 16.15 -2.34 -7.90
C GLU A 299 16.49 -2.30 -9.41
N GLY A 300 15.78 -1.51 -10.22
CA GLY A 300 16.03 -1.38 -11.65
C GLY A 300 15.65 -2.62 -12.47
N ARG A 301 14.75 -3.48 -11.96
CA ARG A 301 14.26 -4.67 -12.65
C ARG A 301 12.82 -4.50 -13.13
N ASP A 302 12.53 -5.02 -14.32
CA ASP A 302 11.20 -5.03 -14.94
C ASP A 302 10.34 -6.24 -14.53
N HIS A 303 10.87 -7.13 -13.70
CA HIS A 303 10.20 -8.33 -13.22
C HIS A 303 10.51 -8.64 -11.75
N VAL A 304 9.52 -9.23 -11.09
CA VAL A 304 9.60 -9.66 -9.69
C VAL A 304 10.31 -11.01 -9.57
N ILE A 305 11.23 -11.11 -8.62
CA ILE A 305 11.88 -12.35 -8.22
C ILE A 305 11.37 -12.79 -6.83
N PRO A 306 11.57 -14.05 -6.41
CA PRO A 306 11.05 -14.53 -5.12
C PRO A 306 11.60 -13.75 -3.92
N ASP A 307 12.87 -13.31 -3.99
CA ASP A 307 13.53 -12.57 -2.91
C ASP A 307 12.80 -11.25 -2.60
N ASP A 308 12.21 -10.59 -3.60
CA ASP A 308 11.40 -9.37 -3.41
C ASP A 308 10.17 -9.64 -2.53
N VAL A 309 9.57 -10.81 -2.71
CA VAL A 309 8.42 -11.25 -1.91
C VAL A 309 8.87 -11.55 -0.48
N GLN A 310 10.03 -12.17 -0.31
CA GLN A 310 10.56 -12.54 1.01
C GLN A 310 10.95 -11.31 1.84
N VAL A 311 11.65 -10.35 1.24
CA VAL A 311 12.03 -9.08 1.89
C VAL A 311 10.80 -8.34 2.39
N LEU A 312 9.73 -8.30 1.58
CA LEU A 312 8.51 -7.56 1.91
C LEU A 312 7.51 -8.36 2.76
N ALA A 313 7.64 -9.67 2.88
CA ALA A 313 6.70 -10.49 3.64
C ALA A 313 6.60 -10.06 5.11
N GLY A 314 7.71 -9.71 5.76
CA GLY A 314 7.72 -9.21 7.13
C GLY A 314 6.93 -7.90 7.29
N PRO A 315 7.35 -6.82 6.61
CA PRO A 315 6.67 -5.51 6.67
C PRO A 315 5.21 -5.55 6.23
N VAL A 316 4.86 -6.40 5.26
CA VAL A 316 3.51 -6.46 4.68
C VAL A 316 2.61 -7.41 5.48
N LEU A 317 3.06 -8.59 5.91
CA LEU A 317 2.16 -9.58 6.50
C LEU A 317 2.05 -9.47 8.02
N ALA A 318 3.14 -9.17 8.74
CA ALA A 318 3.22 -9.40 10.18
C ALA A 318 2.17 -8.65 11.02
N HIS A 319 1.74 -7.45 10.60
CA HIS A 319 0.74 -6.64 11.32
C HIS A 319 -0.70 -7.08 11.10
N ARG A 320 -0.95 -8.00 10.17
CA ARG A 320 -2.28 -8.51 9.83
C ARG A 320 -2.60 -9.84 10.50
N LEU A 321 -1.58 -10.51 11.03
CA LEU A 321 -1.69 -11.82 11.62
C LEU A 321 -2.06 -11.69 13.10
N MET A 322 -2.90 -12.61 13.58
CA MET A 322 -3.16 -12.73 15.02
C MET A 322 -2.55 -14.02 15.55
N PRO A 323 -1.57 -13.94 16.48
CA PRO A 323 -0.96 -15.14 17.05
C PRO A 323 -1.98 -15.91 17.89
N SER A 324 -1.91 -17.24 17.86
CA SER A 324 -2.67 -18.12 18.75
C SER A 324 -2.23 -17.94 20.21
N SER A 325 -3.07 -18.36 21.16
CA SER A 325 -2.75 -18.25 22.59
C SER A 325 -1.45 -18.98 22.95
N GLU A 326 -1.20 -20.15 22.33
CA GLU A 326 0.04 -20.91 22.50
C GLU A 326 1.27 -20.13 22.00
N THR A 327 1.15 -19.46 20.86
CA THR A 327 2.22 -18.65 20.28
C THR A 327 2.54 -17.44 21.17
N GLN A 328 1.51 -16.81 21.74
CA GLN A 328 1.66 -15.72 22.69
C GLN A 328 2.35 -16.19 23.99
N LEU A 329 1.95 -17.35 24.53
CA LEU A 329 2.58 -17.97 25.71
C LEU A 329 4.05 -18.30 25.46
N ALA A 330 4.38 -18.77 24.26
CA ALA A 330 5.75 -19.03 23.82
C ALA A 330 6.55 -17.74 23.54
N ARG A 331 5.95 -16.55 23.74
CA ARG A 331 6.54 -15.22 23.46
C ARG A 331 7.06 -15.06 22.03
N ARG A 332 6.46 -15.77 21.09
CA ARG A 332 6.84 -15.71 19.68
C ARG A 332 6.13 -14.57 18.98
N THR A 333 6.87 -13.81 18.19
CA THR A 333 6.31 -12.68 17.43
C THR A 333 5.66 -13.13 16.12
N THR A 334 4.72 -12.35 15.58
CA THR A 334 4.15 -12.62 14.26
C THR A 334 5.20 -12.52 13.14
N ALA A 335 6.24 -11.70 13.32
CA ALA A 335 7.37 -11.62 12.40
C ALA A 335 8.18 -12.93 12.35
N GLU A 336 8.39 -13.59 13.48
CA GLU A 336 9.00 -14.93 13.51
C GLU A 336 8.11 -15.97 12.81
N VAL A 337 6.80 -15.91 13.02
CA VAL A 337 5.86 -16.81 12.33
C VAL A 337 5.93 -16.61 10.81
N VAL A 338 6.00 -15.37 10.32
CA VAL A 338 6.22 -15.08 8.90
C VAL A 338 7.54 -15.66 8.40
N THR A 339 8.62 -15.52 9.18
CA THR A 339 9.93 -16.09 8.83
C THR A 339 9.87 -17.61 8.70
N ASP A 340 9.14 -18.30 9.57
CA ASP A 340 8.92 -19.73 9.47
C ASP A 340 8.08 -20.12 8.25
N LEU A 341 7.06 -19.33 7.92
CA LEU A 341 6.25 -19.55 6.72
C LEU A 341 7.12 -19.45 5.46
N LEU A 342 8.02 -18.47 5.37
CA LEU A 342 8.96 -18.32 4.25
C LEU A 342 9.88 -19.53 4.09
N ARG A 343 10.32 -20.15 5.19
CA ARG A 343 11.16 -21.36 5.17
C ARG A 343 10.39 -22.62 4.75
N GLN A 344 9.09 -22.68 5.02
CA GLN A 344 8.25 -23.85 4.76
C GLN A 344 7.67 -23.87 3.34
N VAL A 345 7.35 -22.70 2.78
CA VAL A 345 6.74 -22.61 1.45
C VAL A 345 7.83 -22.71 0.38
N PRO A 346 7.77 -23.69 -0.53
CA PRO A 346 8.77 -23.86 -1.58
C PRO A 346 8.89 -22.60 -2.43
N VAL A 347 10.13 -22.15 -2.64
CA VAL A 347 10.42 -21.04 -3.54
C VAL A 347 10.27 -21.53 -4.98
N PRO A 348 9.54 -20.81 -5.85
CA PRO A 348 9.40 -21.23 -7.25
C PRO A 348 10.78 -21.21 -7.92
N PRO A 349 11.05 -22.14 -8.86
CA PRO A 349 12.29 -22.11 -9.62
C PRO A 349 12.37 -20.78 -10.38
N SER A 350 13.53 -20.12 -10.31
CA SER A 350 13.80 -18.91 -11.07
C SER A 350 13.60 -19.20 -12.56
N ALA A 351 12.61 -18.55 -13.17
CA ALA A 351 12.42 -18.58 -14.61
C ALA A 351 13.66 -17.94 -15.24
N ARG A 352 14.42 -18.74 -16.01
CA ARG A 352 15.53 -18.26 -16.82
C ARG A 352 15.01 -17.51 -18.04
#